data_AF-A0AAP5V5F9-F1
#
_entry.id   AF-A0AAP5V5F9-F1
#
_cell.length_a   1.000
_cell.length_b   1.000
_cell.length_c   1.000
_cell.angle_alpha   90.00
_cell.angle_beta   90.00
_cell.angle_gamma   90.00
#
_symmetry.space_group_name_H-M   'P 1'
#
loop_
_entity.id
_entity.type
_entity.pdbx_description
1 polymer ?
#
loop_
_entity_poly.entity_id
_entity_poly.type
_entity_poly.pdbx_seq_one_letter_code
_entity_poly.pdbx_strand_id
1 'polypeptide(L)'
;MQDLIIEYKSALKDVKKMYRQLSAVADSLLTAEQKNDKKIIGGMINDLEYTIEWLQNGRQPGARRGADRRDVYKRTILADPRLIDALP
;
A
#
# COMPACT_ATOMS: atom_id res chain seq x y z
N MET A 1 13.34 17.53 11.62
CA MET A 1 13.56 16.13 11.16
C MET A 1 13.36 15.15 12.29
N GLN A 2 14.01 15.32 13.45
CA GLN A 2 13.77 14.45 14.61
C GLN A 2 12.32 14.53 15.12
N ASP A 3 11.75 15.74 15.20
CA ASP A 3 10.35 15.92 15.63
C ASP A 3 9.36 15.18 14.73
N LEU A 4 9.57 15.26 13.41
CA LEU A 4 8.76 14.54 12.42
C LEU A 4 8.82 13.02 12.61
N ILE A 5 10.01 12.47 12.90
CA ILE A 5 10.16 11.03 13.17
C ILE A 5 9.41 10.64 14.45
N ILE A 6 9.43 11.50 15.47
CA ILE A 6 8.70 11.27 16.73
C ILE A 6 7.19 11.26 16.47
N GLU A 7 6.68 12.24 15.72
CA GLU A 7 5.26 12.31 15.34
C GLU A 7 4.81 11.06 14.58
N TYR A 8 5.59 10.63 13.58
CA TYR A 8 5.29 9.43 12.81
C TYR A 8 5.32 8.17 13.66
N LYS A 9 6.24 8.05 14.62
CA LYS A 9 6.28 6.94 15.57
C LYS A 9 5.07 6.94 16.51
N SER A 10 4.59 8.11 16.93
CA SER A 10 3.36 8.24 17.71
C SER A 10 2.15 7.79 16.89
N ALA A 11 2.01 8.30 15.67
CA ALA A 11 0.94 7.90 14.76
C ALA A 11 0.96 6.38 14.49
N LEU A 12 2.15 5.80 14.27
CA LEU A 12 2.30 4.35 14.07
C LEU A 12 1.81 3.55 15.29
N LYS A 13 2.07 4.03 16.49
CA LYS A 13 1.60 3.40 17.73
C LYS A 13 0.07 3.41 17.81
N ASP A 14 -0.56 4.53 17.46
CA ASP A 14 -2.02 4.68 17.49
C ASP A 14 -2.70 3.81 16.44
N VAL A 15 -2.17 3.79 15.21
CA VAL A 15 -2.68 2.95 14.12
C VAL A 15 -2.51 1.46 14.45
N LYS A 16 -1.38 1.06 15.03
CA LYS A 16 -1.19 -0.33 15.52
C LYS A 16 -2.18 -0.71 16.62
N LYS A 17 -2.56 0.23 17.49
CA LYS A 17 -3.58 -0.01 18.52
C LYS A 17 -4.94 -0.27 17.88
N MET A 18 -5.35 0.56 16.92
CA MET A 18 -6.61 0.36 16.17
C MET A 18 -6.64 -0.97 15.41
N TYR A 19 -5.54 -1.31 14.74
CA TYR A 19 -5.42 -2.59 14.03
C TYR A 19 -5.57 -3.77 14.98
N ARG A 20 -4.93 -3.72 16.16
CA ARG A 20 -5.01 -4.77 17.18
C ARG A 20 -6.43 -5.00 17.69
N GLN A 21 -7.21 -3.93 17.84
CA GLN A 21 -8.61 -4.02 18.26
C GLN A 21 -9.45 -4.79 17.22
N LEU A 22 -9.24 -4.51 15.94
CA LEU A 22 -9.91 -5.23 14.84
C LEU A 22 -9.36 -6.64 14.64
N SER A 23 -8.07 -6.88 14.91
CA SER A 23 -7.46 -8.22 14.78
C SER A 23 -7.75 -9.15 15.96
N ALA A 24 -8.17 -8.62 17.11
CA ALA A 24 -8.57 -9.41 18.26
C ALA A 24 -9.90 -10.16 18.02
N VAL A 25 -10.70 -9.67 17.08
CA VAL A 25 -11.96 -10.28 16.66
C VAL A 25 -11.71 -11.17 15.45
N ALA A 26 -12.31 -12.36 15.41
CA ALA A 26 -12.21 -13.25 14.27
C ALA A 26 -12.82 -12.60 13.01
N ASP A 27 -12.18 -12.78 11.85
CA ASP A 27 -12.63 -12.14 10.60
C ASP A 27 -14.06 -12.56 10.19
N SER A 28 -14.56 -13.72 10.62
CA SER A 28 -15.95 -14.14 10.40
C SER A 28 -16.98 -13.25 11.12
N LEU A 29 -16.59 -12.62 12.22
CA LEU A 29 -17.45 -11.81 13.08
C LEU A 29 -17.38 -10.31 12.76
N LEU A 30 -16.44 -9.88 11.92
CA LEU A 30 -16.31 -8.49 11.50
C LEU A 30 -17.35 -8.14 10.45
N THR A 31 -17.91 -6.94 10.56
CA THR A 31 -18.74 -6.35 9.50
C THR A 31 -17.92 -6.09 8.24
N ALA A 32 -18.59 -5.90 7.09
CA ALA A 32 -17.91 -5.57 5.84
C ALA A 32 -17.08 -4.28 5.95
N GLU A 33 -17.60 -3.27 6.67
CA GLU A 33 -16.91 -2.02 6.95
C GLU A 33 -15.66 -2.25 7.81
N GLN A 34 -15.78 -3.00 8.91
CA GLN A 34 -14.64 -3.31 9.77
C GLN A 34 -13.53 -4.09 9.05
N LYS A 35 -13.89 -4.98 8.12
CA LYS A 35 -12.92 -5.67 7.26
C LYS A 35 -12.19 -4.70 6.33
N ASN A 36 -12.91 -3.75 5.76
CA ASN A 36 -12.33 -2.71 4.93
C ASN A 36 -11.39 -1.81 5.75
N ASP A 37 -11.84 -1.36 6.92
CA ASP A 37 -11.04 -0.55 7.84
C ASP A 37 -9.78 -1.30 8.26
N LYS A 38 -9.88 -2.57 8.65
CA LYS A 38 -8.72 -3.41 9.00
C LYS A 38 -7.71 -3.48 7.86
N LYS A 39 -8.17 -3.59 6.60
CA LYS A 39 -7.30 -3.59 5.42
C LYS A 39 -6.63 -2.23 5.20
N ILE A 40 -7.39 -1.14 5.30
CA ILE A 40 -6.89 0.23 5.13
C ILE A 40 -5.85 0.56 6.21
N ILE A 41 -6.16 0.27 7.47
CA ILE A 41 -5.29 0.48 8.62
C ILE A 41 -4.00 -0.36 8.47
N GLY A 42 -4.10 -1.60 7.97
CA GLY A 42 -2.92 -2.41 7.64
C GLY A 42 -2.02 -1.75 6.59
N GLY A 43 -2.60 -1.09 5.58
CA GLY A 43 -1.87 -0.27 4.62
C GLY A 43 -1.18 0.93 5.27
N MET A 44 -1.89 1.66 6.13
CA MET A 44 -1.35 2.81 6.87
C MET A 44 -0.13 2.42 7.72
N ILE A 45 -0.16 1.25 8.39
CA ILE A 45 0.98 0.75 9.16
C ILE A 45 2.20 0.60 8.26
N ASN A 46 2.05 -0.08 7.12
CA ASN A 46 3.15 -0.29 6.18
C ASN A 46 3.71 1.04 5.67
N ASP A 47 2.87 2.01 5.36
CA ASP A 47 3.30 3.31 4.84
C ASP A 47 4.05 4.13 5.90
N LEU A 48 3.58 4.13 7.14
CA LEU A 48 4.27 4.78 8.26
C LEU A 48 5.62 4.12 8.55
N GLU A 49 5.70 2.79 8.58
CA GLU A 49 6.97 2.07 8.80
C GLU A 49 8.01 2.40 7.73
N TYR A 50 7.59 2.40 6.46
CA TYR A 50 8.46 2.80 5.35
C TYR A 50 8.89 4.26 5.45
N THR A 51 7.97 5.17 5.77
CA THR A 51 8.33 6.59 5.87
C THR A 51 9.32 6.81 7.01
N ILE A 52 9.12 6.16 8.15
CA ILE A 52 10.06 6.21 9.28
C ILE A 52 11.43 5.67 8.88
N GLU A 53 11.49 4.51 8.22
CA GLU A 53 12.75 3.92 7.76
C GLU A 53 13.48 4.86 6.79
N TRP A 54 12.75 5.48 5.86
CA TRP A 54 13.32 6.42 4.90
C TRP A 54 13.89 7.65 5.62
N LEU A 55 13.11 8.24 6.53
CA LEU A 55 13.53 9.42 7.28
C LEU A 55 14.71 9.15 8.21
N GLN A 56 14.82 7.94 8.76
CA GLN A 56 15.93 7.54 9.64
C GLN A 56 17.22 7.24 8.87
N ASN A 57 17.12 6.55 7.74
CA ASN A 57 18.29 6.09 6.98
C ASN A 57 18.74 7.08 5.90
N GLY A 58 17.88 8.05 5.54
CA GLY A 58 18.12 9.00 4.45
C GLY A 58 18.18 8.34 3.06
N ARG A 59 17.86 7.04 2.96
CA ARG A 59 17.88 6.24 1.74
C ARG A 59 16.53 5.56 1.55
N GLN A 60 16.14 5.36 0.30
CA GLN A 60 14.87 4.71 -0.03
C GLN A 60 14.81 3.28 0.57
N PRO A 61 13.79 2.96 1.37
CA PRO A 61 13.64 1.63 1.98
C PRO A 61 13.19 0.56 0.98
N GLY A 62 14.11 -0.29 0.55
CA GLY A 62 13.80 -1.43 -0.34
C GLY A 62 13.09 -1.06 -1.65
N ALA A 63 12.85 -2.06 -2.48
CA ALA A 63 12.05 -1.90 -3.70
C ALA A 63 10.59 -2.21 -3.38
N ARG A 64 9.74 -1.18 -3.23
CA ARG A 64 8.29 -1.39 -3.28
C ARG A 64 7.87 -1.59 -4.72
N ARG A 65 7.02 -2.60 -4.97
CA ARG A 65 6.46 -2.84 -6.31
C ARG A 65 5.70 -1.57 -6.72
N GLY A 66 6.18 -0.90 -7.76
CA GLY A 66 5.53 0.31 -8.28
C GLY A 66 4.08 0.00 -8.67
N ALA A 67 3.23 1.04 -8.63
CA ALA A 67 1.89 0.99 -9.18
C ALA A 67 1.95 1.01 -10.72
N ASP A 68 2.59 0.00 -11.31
CA ASP A 68 2.62 -0.12 -12.75
C ASP A 68 1.21 -0.51 -13.23
N ARG A 69 0.70 0.21 -14.22
CA ARG A 69 -0.60 -0.08 -14.83
C ARG A 69 -0.45 -1.38 -15.63
N ARG A 70 -0.71 -2.52 -15.00
CA ARG A 70 -0.72 -3.85 -15.65
C ARG A 70 -1.59 -3.88 -16.92
N ASP A 71 -2.60 -3.02 -16.97
CA ASP A 71 -3.50 -2.87 -18.11
C ASP A 71 -2.83 -2.32 -19.36
N VAL A 72 -1.75 -1.53 -19.24
CA VAL A 72 -1.00 -1.02 -20.40
C VAL A 72 -0.42 -2.19 -21.17
N TYR A 73 0.34 -3.09 -20.54
CA TYR A 73 0.90 -4.25 -21.25
C TYR A 73 -0.15 -5.21 -21.83
N LYS A 74 -1.35 -5.25 -21.25
CA LYS A 74 -2.46 -6.07 -21.77
C LYS A 74 -3.18 -5.41 -22.96
N ARG A 75 -3.25 -4.07 -22.97
CA ARG A 75 -3.99 -3.28 -23.98
C ARG A 75 -3.10 -2.84 -25.13
N THR A 76 -1.79 -2.76 -24.92
CA THR A 76 -0.84 -2.48 -25.99
C THR A 76 -0.46 -3.80 -26.64
N ILE A 77 -1.15 -4.15 -27.72
CA ILE A 77 -0.65 -5.18 -28.64
C ILE A 77 0.57 -4.56 -29.33
N LEU A 78 1.75 -5.17 -29.14
CA LEU A 78 2.91 -4.91 -29.99
C LEU A 78 2.65 -5.56 -31.35
N ALA A 79 1.79 -4.94 -32.15
CA ALA A 79 1.51 -5.33 -33.52
C ALA A 79 2.30 -4.43 -34.47
N ASP A 80 2.91 -5.04 -35.48
CA ASP A 80 3.44 -4.33 -36.66
C ASP A 80 2.29 -3.49 -37.25
N PRO A 81 2.45 -2.19 -37.56
CA PRO A 81 1.36 -1.33 -38.03
C PRO A 81 0.54 -1.94 -39.17
N ARG A 82 1.18 -2.75 -40.03
CA ARG A 82 0.53 -3.47 -41.14
C ARG A 82 -0.46 -4.57 -40.71
N LEU A 83 -0.30 -5.13 -39.52
CA LEU A 83 -1.19 -6.12 -38.92
C LEU A 83 -2.45 -5.48 -38.31
N ILE A 84 -2.40 -4.20 -37.95
CA ILE A 84 -3.54 -3.47 -37.37
C ILE A 84 -4.61 -3.24 -38.43
N ASP A 85 -4.22 -2.91 -39.67
CA ASP A 85 -5.14 -2.68 -40.79
C ASP A 85 -5.83 -3.96 -41.30
N ALA A 86 -5.33 -5.14 -40.91
CA ALA A 86 -5.86 -6.45 -41.32
C ALA A 86 -6.73 -7.13 -40.25
N LEU A 87 -6.96 -6.47 -39.10
CA LEU A 87 -7.90 -6.95 -38.09
C LEU A 87 -9.35 -6.68 -38.56
N PRO A 88 -10.27 -7.65 -38.42
CA PRO A 88 -11.65 -7.56 -38.93
C PRO A 88 -12.52 -6.52 -38.19
#